data_AF-A0A183JKD8-F1
#
_entry.id   AF-A0A183JKD8-F1
#
_cell.length_a   1.000
_cell.length_b   1.000
_cell.length_c   1.000
_cell.angle_alpha   90.00
_cell.angle_beta   90.00
_cell.angle_gamma   90.00
#
_symmetry.space_group_name_H-M   'P 1'
#
loop_
_entity.id
_entity.type
_entity.pdbx_description
1 polymer ?
#
loop_
_entity_poly.entity_id
_entity_poly.type
_entity_poly.pdbx_seq_one_letter_code
_entity_poly.pdbx_strand_id
1 'polypeptide(L)' 'MKLEIVELLVNFGADILAETKNGETVFDICEDIEMHTRLIEIKQEVERKKSQQQDLLNKPGKPRELVRRRSSTNPRR' A
#
# COMPACT_ATOMS: atom_id res chain seq x y z
N MET A 1 24.16 -1.07 8.29
CA MET A 1 23.76 -1.35 9.69
C MET A 1 22.48 -0.62 10.11
N LYS A 2 22.45 0.71 10.33
CA LYS A 2 21.22 1.37 10.83
C LYS A 2 20.09 1.43 9.78
N LEU A 3 20.44 1.66 8.52
CA LEU A 3 19.50 1.84 7.41
C LEU A 3 18.70 0.55 7.12
N GLU A 4 19.37 -0.60 7.19
CA GLU A 4 18.79 -1.92 6.92
C GLU A 4 17.66 -2.26 7.91
N ILE A 5 17.79 -1.80 9.17
CA ILE A 5 16.76 -2.00 10.19
C ILE A 5 15.50 -1.20 9.84
N VAL A 6 15.66 0.04 9.40
CA VAL A 6 14.54 0.89 8.98
C VAL A 6 13.80 0.25 7.81
N GLU A 7 14.53 -0.21 6.79
CA GLU A 7 13.92 -0.89 5.64
C GLU A 7 13.16 -2.15 6.04
N LEU A 8 13.73 -2.96 6.94
CA LEU A 8 13.08 -4.16 7.45
C LEU A 8 11.78 -3.81 8.17
N LEU A 9 11.80 -2.85 9.09
CA LEU A 9 10.62 -2.43 9.86
C LEU A 9 9.49 -1.94 8.96
N VAL A 10 9.82 -1.11 7.97
CA VAL A 10 8.82 -0.60 7.01
C VAL A 10 8.23 -1.73 6.18
N ASN A 11 9.05 -2.71 5.78
CA ASN A 11 8.56 -3.88 5.05
C ASN A 11 7.58 -4.74 5.88
N PHE A 12 7.68 -4.69 7.22
CA PHE A 12 6.70 -5.30 8.14
C PHE A 12 5.47 -4.42 8.41
N GLY A 13 5.36 -3.25 7.79
CA GLY A 13 4.23 -2.34 7.95
C GLY A 13 4.37 -1.34 9.09
N ALA A 14 5.59 -1.09 9.57
CA ALA A 14 5.83 0.03 10.49
C ALA A 14 5.44 1.36 9.83
N ASP A 15 4.75 2.21 10.58
CA ASP A 15 4.38 3.55 10.13
C ASP A 15 5.56 4.50 10.33
N ILE A 16 6.09 5.02 9.22
CA ILE A 16 7.23 5.96 9.20
C ILE A 16 6.80 7.35 9.70
N LEU A 17 5.50 7.66 9.62
CA LEU A 17 4.94 8.93 10.07
C LEU A 17 4.48 8.88 11.53
N ALA A 18 4.75 7.77 12.23
CA ALA A 18 4.42 7.65 13.64
C ALA A 18 5.19 8.69 14.46
N GLU A 19 4.44 9.44 15.26
CA GLU A 19 4.98 10.38 16.21
C GLU A 19 5.30 9.69 17.55
N THR A 20 6.36 10.16 18.20
CA THR A 20 6.65 9.78 19.59
C THR A 20 5.70 10.46 20.56
N LYS A 21 5.79 10.15 21.87
CA LYS A 21 5.02 10.83 22.93
C LYS A 21 5.22 12.34 22.96
N ASN A 22 6.33 12.82 22.39
CA ASN A 22 6.68 14.24 22.32
C ASN A 22 6.17 14.92 21.04
N GLY A 23 5.53 14.17 20.12
CA GLY A 23 5.11 14.69 18.81
C GLY A 23 6.23 14.75 17.77
N GLU A 24 7.39 14.15 18.06
CA GLU A 24 8.52 14.12 17.13
C GLU A 24 8.42 12.90 16.22
N THR A 25 8.61 13.08 14.91
CA THR A 25 8.67 11.99 13.93
C THR A 25 10.11 11.50 13.74
N VAL A 26 10.29 10.35 13.10
CA VAL A 26 11.65 9.87 12.75
C VAL A 26 12.44 10.87 11.89
N PHE A 27 11.77 11.77 11.16
CA PHE A 27 12.41 12.83 10.38
C PHE A 27 12.98 13.94 11.26
N ASP A 28 12.34 14.21 12.40
CA ASP A 28 12.75 15.28 13.33
C ASP A 28 13.91 14.83 14.23
N ILE A 29 13.95 13.54 14.57
CA ILE A 29 14.92 12.99 15.54
C ILE A 29 16.19 12.46 14.83
N CYS A 30 16.16 12.25 13.52
CA CYS A 30 17.28 11.68 12.79
C CYS A 30 18.30 12.76 12.37
N GLU A 31 19.48 12.75 12.98
CA GLU A 31 20.56 13.72 12.72
C GLU A 31 21.42 13.37 11.48
N ASP A 32 21.23 12.19 10.90
CA ASP A 32 22.04 11.69 9.78
C ASP A 32 21.41 12.05 8.43
N ILE A 33 22.14 12.81 7.61
CA ILE A 33 21.70 13.29 6.29
C ILE A 33 21.46 12.13 5.32
N GLU A 34 22.30 11.09 5.36
CA GLU A 34 22.16 9.93 4.48
C GLU A 34 20.89 9.16 4.84
N MET A 35 20.65 8.96 6.14
CA MET A 35 19.43 8.34 6.64
C MET A 35 18.18 9.17 6.29
N HIS A 36 18.24 10.48 6.45
CA HIS A 36 17.12 11.37 6.14
C HIS A 36 16.74 11.29 4.66
N THR A 37 17.75 11.27 3.78
CA THR A 37 17.55 11.07 2.34
C THR A 37 16.84 9.74 2.07
N ARG A 38 17.28 8.66 2.72
CA ARG A 38 16.64 7.35 2.56
C ARG A 38 15.21 7.32 3.10
N LEU A 39 14.96 7.89 4.27
CA LEU A 39 13.62 7.95 4.88
C LEU A 39 12.61 8.64 3.96
N ILE A 40 13.03 9.69 3.25
CA ILE A 40 12.19 10.37 2.26
C ILE A 40 11.83 9.43 1.10
N GLU A 41 12.81 8.70 0.55
CA GLU A 41 12.57 7.74 -0.53
C GLU A 41 11.59 6.64 -0.11
N ILE A 42 11.78 6.09 1.10
CA ILE A 42 10.91 5.06 1.63
C ILE A 42 9.49 5.60 1.83
N LYS A 43 9.32 6.83 2.36
CA LYS A 43 8.01 7.48 2.48
C LYS A 43 7.29 7.55 1.13
N GLN A 44 7.98 7.94 0.07
CA GLN A 44 7.40 7.99 -1.27
C GLN A 44 6.98 6.61 -1.79
N GLU A 45 7.79 5.58 -1.55
CA GLU A 45 7.49 4.19 -1.90
C GLU A 45 6.22 3.69 -1.20
N VAL A 46 6.11 3.92 0.11
CA VAL A 46 4.96 3.51 0.92
C VAL A 46 3.69 4.20 0.45
N GLU A 47 3.73 5.51 0.24
CA GLU A 47 2.58 6.27 -0.28
C GLU A 47 2.13 5.78 -1.66
N ARG A 48 3.09 5.50 -2.56
CA ARG A 48 2.79 4.95 -3.89
C ARG A 48 2.17 3.54 -3.82
N LYS A 49 2.62 2.70 -2.89
CA LYS A 49 2.04 1.36 -2.66
C LYS A 49 0.63 1.48 -2.08
N LYS A 50 0.42 2.41 -1.15
CA LYS A 50 -0.87 2.65 -0.50
C LYS A 50 -1.91 3.19 -1.48
N SER A 51 -1.53 4.13 -2.36
CA SER A 51 -2.42 4.64 -3.40
C SER A 51 -2.83 3.56 -4.40
N GLN A 52 -1.88 2.77 -4.90
CA GLN A 52 -2.17 1.63 -5.79
C GLN A 52 -3.08 0.60 -5.12
N GLN A 53 -2.86 0.30 -3.84
CA GLN A 53 -3.74 -0.59 -3.09
C GLN A 53 -5.15 -0.01 -2.99
N GLN A 54 -5.29 1.28 -2.64
CA GLN A 54 -6.58 1.96 -2.57
C GLN A 54 -7.32 1.97 -3.92
N ASP A 55 -6.62 2.16 -5.03
CA ASP A 55 -7.22 2.10 -6.37
C ASP A 55 -7.79 0.71 -6.71
N LEU A 56 -7.13 -0.36 -6.25
CA LEU A 56 -7.65 -1.73 -6.41
C LEU A 56 -8.92 -1.96 -5.58
N LEU A 57 -9.00 -1.37 -4.38
CA LEU A 57 -10.18 -1.44 -3.49
C LEU A 57 -11.36 -0.61 -4.01
N ASN A 58 -11.09 0.56 -4.62
CA ASN A 58 -12.10 1.47 -5.14
C ASN A 58 -12.68 1.06 -6.49
N LYS A 59 -12.15 0.01 -7.14
CA LYS A 59 -12.70 -0.47 -8.41
C LYS A 59 -14.10 -1.05 -8.16
N PRO A 60 -15.18 -0.44 -8.67
CA PRO A 60 -16.50 -1.03 -8.53
C PRO A 60 -16.44 -2.40 -9.19
N GLY A 61 -16.64 -3.45 -8.39
CA GLY A 61 -16.66 -4.82 -8.88
C GLY A 61 -17.67 -4.87 -10.02
N LYS A 62 -17.20 -5.09 -11.25
CA LYS A 62 -18.11 -5.36 -12.36
C LYS A 62 -19.01 -6.50 -11.88
N PRO A 63 -20.34 -6.32 -11.80
CA PRO A 63 -21.21 -7.41 -11.40
C PRO A 63 -20.87 -8.57 -12.30
N ARG A 64 -20.45 -9.69 -11.71
CA ARG A 64 -20.18 -10.93 -12.45
C ARG A 64 -21.43 -11.17 -13.26
N GLU A 65 -21.34 -10.92 -14.56
CA GLU A 65 -22.46 -11.05 -15.47
C GLU A 65 -22.91 -12.49 -15.31
N LEU A 66 -24.07 -12.68 -14.66
CA LEU A 66 -24.67 -13.99 -14.49
C LEU A 66 -25.01 -14.41 -15.91
N VAL A 67 -24.08 -15.12 -16.55
CA VAL A 67 -24.26 -15.67 -17.89
C VAL A 67 -25.48 -16.55 -17.78
N ARG A 68 -26.63 -16.01 -18.19
CA ARG A 68 -27.88 -16.73 -18.29
C ARG A 68 -27.63 -17.74 -19.38
N ARG A 69 -27.12 -18.92 -18.99
CA ARG A 69 -27.00 -20.09 -19.85
C ARG A 69 -28.37 -20.25 -20.46
N ARG A 70 -28.51 -19.90 -21.74
CA ARG A 70 -29.73 -20.17 -22.49
C ARG A 70 -29.85 -21.68 -22.48
N SER A 71 -30.74 -22.21 -21.65
CA SER A 71 -31.15 -23.60 -21.71
C SER A 71 -31.66 -23.81 -23.13
N SER A 72 -30.91 -24.54 -23.95
CA SER A 72 -31.35 -24.93 -25.28
C SER A 72 -32.53 -25.89 -25.13
N THR A 73 -33.76 -25.36 -25.11
CA THR A 73 -34.96 -26.19 -25.27
C THR A 73 -35.26 -26.28 -26.76
N ASN A 74 -34.55 -27.26 -27.35
CA ASN A 74 -34.78 -28.02 -28.57
C ASN A 74 -35.90 -27.57 -29.55
N PRO A 75 -35.59 -27.28 -30.84
CA PRO A 75 -36.61 -27.05 -31.86
C PRO A 75 -36.92 -28.36 -32.58
N ARG A 76 -37.92 -29.14 -32.15
CA ARG A 76 -38.51 -30.21 -32.99
C ARG A 76 -39.96 -30.55 -32.60
N ARG A 77 -40.94 -29.92 -33.24
CA ARG A 77 -42.03 -30.60 -33.96
C ARG A 77 -42.92 -29.61 -34.71
#